data_AF-A0A8J7LYU4-F1
#
_entry.id   AF-A0A8J7LYU4-F1
#
_cell.length_a   1.000
_cell.length_b   1.000
_cell.length_c   1.000
_cell.angle_alpha   90.00
_cell.angle_beta   90.00
_cell.angle_gamma   90.00
#
_symmetry.space_group_name_H-M   'P 1'
#
loop_
_entity.id
_entity.type
_entity.pdbx_description
1 polymer ?
#
loop_
_entity_poly.entity_id
_entity_poly.type
_entity_poly.pdbx_seq_one_letter_code
_entity_poly.pdbx_strand_id
1 'polypeptide(L)'
;MFWNDRQKLKKHGLLLDHAIDDDGRCRECGGACCRSFPSVPLTFEEYQRLTVLGSGRLHFSLTGRHLLIIENGCEFLSDGHCSIYEHRPDVCRRFFCSD
;
A
#
# COMPACT_ATOMS: atom_id res chain seq x y z
N MET A 1 11.84 32.67 21.87
CA MET A 1 10.95 31.93 20.95
C MET A 1 11.74 30.79 20.35
N PHE A 2 11.64 29.59 20.91
CA PHE A 2 12.37 28.42 20.41
C PHE A 2 11.49 27.72 19.38
N TRP A 3 11.83 27.91 18.09
CA TRP A 3 11.27 27.11 17.00
C TRP A 3 11.85 25.71 17.10
N ASN A 4 11.02 24.78 17.55
CA ASN A 4 11.35 23.36 17.57
C ASN A 4 11.12 22.81 16.16
N ASP A 5 12.15 22.91 15.33
CA ASP A 5 12.20 22.34 13.98
C ASP A 5 12.21 20.82 14.10
N ARG A 6 11.02 20.22 14.25
CA ARG A 6 10.82 18.79 14.08
C ARG A 6 11.09 18.49 12.61
N GLN A 7 12.34 18.19 12.29
CA GLN A 7 12.74 17.60 11.02
C GLN A 7 11.84 16.39 10.78
N LYS A 8 10.82 16.57 9.94
CA LYS A 8 10.05 15.47 9.39
C LYS A 8 11.02 14.71 8.50
N LEU A 9 11.61 13.63 9.02
CA LEU A 9 12.27 12.61 8.20
C LEU A 9 11.30 12.25 7.08
N LYS A 10 11.61 12.72 5.88
CA LYS A 10 10.78 12.51 4.69
C LYS A 10 11.05 11.08 4.26
N LYS A 11 10.32 10.12 4.84
CA LYS A 11 10.35 8.74 4.38
C LYS A 11 9.98 8.72 2.89
N HIS A 12 10.93 8.35 2.04
CA HIS A 12 10.74 8.31 0.61
C HIS A 12 10.19 6.94 0.23
N GLY A 13 8.96 6.92 -0.28
CA GLY A 13 8.37 5.75 -0.90
C GLY A 13 8.96 5.55 -2.30
N LEU A 14 9.70 4.48 -2.49
CA LEU A 14 10.26 4.06 -3.78
C LEU A 14 9.48 2.84 -4.26
N LEU A 15 9.05 2.85 -5.53
CA LEU A 15 8.47 1.68 -6.17
C LEU A 15 9.58 0.96 -6.93
N LEU A 16 10.03 -0.18 -6.44
CA LEU A 16 11.10 -0.96 -7.04
C LEU A 16 10.58 -1.78 -8.22
N ASP A 17 11.49 -2.29 -9.05
CA ASP A 17 11.15 -3.20 -10.15
C ASP A 17 10.93 -4.66 -9.70
N HIS A 18 11.29 -4.97 -8.45
CA HIS A 18 11.13 -6.29 -7.83
C HIS A 18 10.34 -6.21 -6.54
N ALA A 19 9.66 -7.30 -6.18
CA ALA A 19 8.95 -7.44 -4.91
C ALA A 19 9.94 -7.58 -3.74
N ILE A 20 9.68 -6.88 -2.64
CA ILE A 20 10.37 -7.02 -1.37
C ILE A 20 9.35 -7.53 -0.34
N ASP A 21 9.45 -8.81 -0.01
CA ASP A 21 8.75 -9.41 1.13
C ASP A 21 9.63 -9.28 2.38
N ASP A 22 9.65 -8.09 2.98
CA ASP A 22 10.29 -7.81 4.27
C ASP A 22 9.26 -7.24 5.26
N ASP A 23 8.79 -8.10 6.16
CA ASP A 23 7.73 -7.79 7.14
C ASP A 23 8.15 -6.70 8.11
N GLY A 24 9.46 -6.62 8.39
CA GLY A 24 10.04 -5.61 9.28
C GLY A 24 9.81 -4.21 8.72
N ARG A 25 10.00 -4.04 7.41
CA ARG A 25 9.83 -2.74 6.75
C ARG A 25 8.38 -2.32 6.62
N CYS A 26 7.43 -3.24 6.51
CA CYS A 26 6.01 -2.84 6.50
C CYS A 26 5.59 -2.25 7.85
N ARG A 27 6.10 -2.79 8.97
CA ARG A 27 5.89 -2.20 10.31
C ARG A 27 6.58 -0.84 10.45
N GLU A 28 7.82 -0.70 9.98
CA GLU A 28 8.58 0.55 10.08
C GLU A 28 8.05 1.65 9.13
N CYS A 29 7.45 1.26 8.01
CA CYS A 29 6.78 2.11 7.03
C CYS A 29 5.50 2.74 7.59
N GLY A 30 4.86 2.14 8.59
CA GLY A 30 3.62 2.67 9.20
C GLY A 30 2.47 2.79 8.21
N GLY A 31 2.45 1.94 7.17
CA GLY A 31 1.46 1.99 6.11
C GLY A 31 1.64 3.12 5.11
N ALA A 32 2.84 3.66 4.93
CA ALA A 32 3.10 4.68 3.90
C ALA A 32 2.69 4.20 2.50
N CYS A 33 2.88 2.92 2.14
CA CYS A 33 2.41 2.36 0.87
C CYS A 33 0.90 2.56 0.64
N CYS A 34 0.10 2.44 1.70
CA CYS A 34 -1.34 2.63 1.69
C CYS A 34 -1.77 4.11 1.68
N ARG A 35 -0.83 5.05 1.72
CA ARG A 35 -1.06 6.51 1.67
C ARG A 35 -0.36 7.16 0.49
N SER A 36 0.59 6.47 -0.15
CA SER A 36 1.38 6.97 -1.27
C SER A 36 0.64 6.97 -2.60
N PHE A 37 -0.39 6.13 -2.77
CA PHE A 37 -1.11 6.01 -4.04
C PHE A 37 -2.61 6.19 -3.83
N PRO A 38 -3.29 6.96 -4.69
CA PRO A 38 -4.75 7.08 -4.66
C PRO A 38 -5.44 5.81 -5.18
N SER A 39 -4.76 5.05 -6.06
CA SER A 39 -5.24 3.79 -6.60
C SER A 39 -4.08 2.88 -6.98
N VAL A 40 -4.25 1.58 -6.82
CA VAL A 40 -3.25 0.57 -7.16
C VAL A 40 -3.79 -0.34 -8.26
N PRO A 41 -3.09 -0.51 -9.40
CA PRO A 41 -3.47 -1.48 -10.41
C PRO A 41 -3.28 -2.90 -9.89
N LEU A 42 -4.28 -3.73 -10.18
CA LEU A 42 -4.37 -5.13 -9.80
C LEU A 42 -4.51 -5.99 -11.06
N THR A 43 -3.93 -7.18 -10.98
CA THR A 43 -4.26 -8.32 -11.83
C THR A 43 -5.64 -8.90 -11.46
N PHE A 44 -6.20 -9.72 -12.33
CA PHE A 44 -7.48 -10.39 -12.05
C PHE A 44 -7.40 -11.30 -10.81
N GLU A 45 -6.30 -12.03 -10.64
CA GLU A 45 -6.08 -12.90 -9.47
C GLU A 45 -6.01 -12.11 -8.15
N GLU A 46 -5.36 -10.94 -8.16
CA GLU A 46 -5.33 -10.04 -6.99
C GLU A 46 -6.70 -9.44 -6.71
N TYR A 47 -7.42 -9.00 -7.74
CA TYR A 47 -8.78 -8.52 -7.60
C TYR A 47 -9.68 -9.58 -6.96
N GLN A 48 -9.64 -10.83 -7.42
CA GLN A 48 -10.41 -11.91 -6.84
C GLN A 48 -10.02 -12.18 -5.38
N ARG A 49 -8.71 -12.23 -5.07
CA ARG A 49 -8.24 -12.41 -3.69
C ARG A 49 -8.75 -11.30 -2.77
N LEU A 50 -8.61 -10.04 -3.18
CA LEU A 50 -9.07 -8.89 -2.39
C LEU A 50 -10.61 -8.89 -2.25
N THR A 51 -11.34 -9.33 -3.27
CA THR A 51 -12.80 -9.48 -3.21
C THR A 51 -13.19 -10.51 -2.15
N VAL A 52 -12.50 -11.65 -2.10
CA VAL A 52 -12.74 -12.70 -1.09
C VAL A 52 -12.37 -12.22 0.31
N LEU A 53 -11.32 -11.41 0.44
CA LEU A 53 -10.90 -10.79 1.70
C LEU A 53 -11.87 -9.68 2.17
N GLY A 54 -12.89 -9.36 1.38
CA GLY A 54 -13.94 -8.39 1.75
C GLY A 54 -13.61 -6.96 1.38
N SER A 55 -12.73 -6.71 0.38
CA SER A 55 -12.41 -5.36 -0.06
C SER A 55 -13.63 -4.65 -0.64
N GLY A 56 -14.06 -3.57 0.01
CA GLY A 56 -15.19 -2.75 -0.42
C GLY A 56 -14.84 -1.72 -1.50
N ARG A 57 -13.54 -1.48 -1.76
CA ARG A 57 -13.05 -0.40 -2.64
C ARG A 57 -12.33 -0.91 -3.89
N LEU A 58 -12.88 -1.95 -4.51
CA LEU A 58 -12.36 -2.48 -5.77
C LEU A 58 -13.12 -1.92 -6.96
N HIS A 59 -12.39 -1.39 -7.93
CA HIS A 59 -12.93 -0.98 -9.21
C HIS A 59 -12.64 -2.06 -10.27
N PHE A 60 -13.71 -2.72 -10.72
CA PHE A 60 -13.65 -3.70 -11.79
C PHE A 60 -13.66 -3.00 -13.15
N SER A 61 -12.76 -3.42 -14.05
CA SER A 61 -12.73 -2.96 -15.44
C SER A 61 -12.83 -4.16 -16.38
N LEU A 62 -13.66 -4.04 -17.43
CA LEU A 62 -13.87 -5.08 -18.45
C LEU A 62 -12.79 -5.06 -19.54
N THR A 63 -12.17 -3.91 -19.77
CA THR A 63 -11.22 -3.66 -20.86
C THR A 63 -9.89 -3.10 -20.37
N GLY A 64 -9.80 -2.75 -19.09
CA GLY A 64 -8.63 -2.15 -18.46
C GLY A 64 -8.13 -2.96 -17.26
N ARG A 65 -7.18 -2.39 -16.52
CA ARG A 65 -6.68 -2.98 -15.28
C ARG A 65 -7.71 -2.82 -14.17
N HIS A 66 -7.83 -3.84 -13.32
CA HIS A 66 -8.58 -3.72 -12.07
C HIS A 66 -7.84 -2.77 -11.14
N LEU A 67 -8.55 -2.02 -10.31
CA LEU A 67 -7.92 -1.04 -9.41
C LEU A 67 -8.42 -1.24 -8.00
N LEU A 68 -7.51 -1.19 -7.03
CA LEU A 68 -7.83 -0.97 -5.62
C LEU A 68 -7.84 0.54 -5.38
N ILE A 69 -8.97 1.09 -4.96
CA ILE A 69 -9.12 2.52 -4.67
C ILE A 69 -8.72 2.79 -3.21
N ILE A 70 -7.70 3.62 -3.03
CA ILE A 70 -7.05 3.94 -1.75
C ILE A 70 -7.24 5.44 -1.40
N GLU A 71 -8.14 6.14 -2.10
CA GLU A 71 -8.32 7.61 -2.05
C GLU A 71 -8.54 8.20 -0.63
N ASN A 72 -8.84 7.39 0.39
CA ASN A 72 -8.92 7.79 1.80
C ASN A 72 -8.20 6.80 2.74
N GLY A 73 -7.09 6.22 2.28
CA GLY A 73 -6.40 5.13 2.96
C GLY A 73 -6.92 3.76 2.56
N CYS A 74 -6.05 2.77 2.71
CA CYS A 74 -6.36 1.38 2.43
C CYS A 74 -7.23 0.82 3.56
N GLU A 75 -8.31 0.12 3.20
CA GLU A 75 -9.20 -0.53 4.18
C GLU A 75 -8.51 -1.62 5.00
N PHE A 76 -7.43 -2.19 4.44
CA PHE A 76 -6.61 -3.19 5.11
C PHE A 76 -5.51 -2.60 5.99
N LEU A 77 -5.40 -1.27 6.09
CA LEU A 77 -4.46 -0.63 7.00
C LEU A 77 -5.07 -0.59 8.41
N SER A 78 -4.59 -1.47 9.29
CA SER A 78 -4.98 -1.51 10.70
C SER A 78 -3.75 -1.18 11.54
N ASP A 79 -3.85 -0.28 12.53
CA ASP A 79 -2.75 0.06 13.46
C ASP A 79 -1.37 0.28 12.79
N GLY A 80 -1.34 0.93 11.63
CA GLY A 80 -0.10 1.18 10.87
C GLY A 80 0.50 -0.04 10.15
N HIS A 81 -0.17 -1.19 10.16
CA HIS A 81 0.22 -2.42 9.47
C HIS A 81 -0.84 -2.87 8.45
N CYS A 82 -0.39 -3.58 7.42
CA CYS A 82 -1.31 -4.18 6.45
C CYS A 82 -1.85 -5.50 7.01
N SER A 83 -3.16 -5.61 7.22
CA SER A 83 -3.81 -6.82 7.74
C SER A 83 -3.74 -8.00 6.77
N ILE A 84 -3.57 -7.72 5.47
CA ILE A 84 -3.48 -8.71 4.40
C ILE A 84 -2.05 -8.86 3.88
N TYR A 85 -1.05 -8.78 4.77
CA TYR A 85 0.36 -8.76 4.40
C TYR A 85 0.76 -9.86 3.39
N GLU A 86 0.32 -11.10 3.61
CA GLU A 86 0.55 -12.23 2.72
C GLU A 86 -0.14 -12.11 1.35
N HIS A 87 -1.26 -11.38 1.30
CA HIS A 87 -2.10 -11.19 0.12
C HIS A 87 -1.95 -9.82 -0.52
N ARG A 88 -0.89 -9.08 -0.17
CA ARG A 88 -0.58 -7.77 -0.76
C ARG A 88 -0.47 -7.87 -2.29
N PRO A 89 -1.04 -6.89 -3.02
CA PRO A 89 -0.79 -6.75 -4.45
C PRO A 89 0.69 -6.53 -4.77
N ASP A 90 1.10 -6.89 -5.98
CA ASP A 90 2.48 -6.76 -6.48
C ASP A 90 3.02 -5.35 -6.30
N VAL A 91 2.23 -4.33 -6.64
CA VAL A 91 2.60 -2.92 -6.44
C VAL A 91 2.90 -2.60 -4.98
N CYS A 92 2.13 -3.18 -4.05
CA CYS A 92 2.35 -3.00 -2.62
C CYS A 92 3.58 -3.77 -2.12
N ARG A 93 3.92 -4.91 -2.75
CA ARG A 93 5.14 -5.69 -2.47
C ARG A 93 6.40 -5.01 -3.02
N ARG A 94 6.28 -4.30 -4.13
CA ARG A 94 7.35 -3.52 -4.75
C ARG A 94 7.62 -2.20 -4.04
N PHE A 95 6.70 -1.77 -3.18
CA PHE A 95 6.86 -0.54 -2.44
C PHE A 95 7.90 -0.69 -1.34
N PHE A 96 8.92 0.14 -1.41
CA PHE A 96 10.01 0.21 -0.48
C PHE A 96 10.02 1.56 0.23
N CYS A 97 10.08 1.54 1.55
CA CYS A 97 10.26 2.74 2.36
C CYS A 97 11.75 2.88 2.67
N SER A 98 12.39 3.93 2.14
CA SER A 98 13.71 4.37 2.62
C SER A 98 13.52 5.46 3.67
N ASP A 99 14.32 5.40 4.75
CA ASP A 99 14.54 6.53 5.65
C ASP A 99 15.31 7.64 4.93
#